data_AF-A0A110AQL9-F1
#
_entry.id   AF-A0A110AQL9-F1
#
_cell.length_a   1.000
_cell.length_b   1.000
_cell.length_c   1.000
_cell.angle_alpha   90.00
_cell.angle_beta   90.00
_cell.angle_gamma   90.00
#
_symmetry.space_group_name_H-M   'P 1'
#
loop_
_entity.id
_entity.type
_entity.pdbx_description
1 polymer ?
#
loop_
_entity_poly.entity_id
_entity_poly.type
_entity_poly.pdbx_seq_one_letter_code
_entity_poly.pdbx_strand_id
1 'polypeptide(L)'
;EKRQRELREDPQHIVKQLLTKCAEALSEDRTEEFLKLVQEARGIVSINGEPIQRLGAYLLEGLVARHGNSGTNIYRALKCREPESKELLSYMKILYNICPYFKFGYMAANGAIAEALRSEDNIHIIDFQIAQGTQWITLIQALAARPGGPPHVRITGIDDPVSK
;
A
#
# COMPACT_ATOMS: atom_id res chain seq x y z
N GLU A 1 36.47 -19.04 9.38
CA GLU A 1 35.55 -18.32 8.47
C GLU A 1 34.05 -18.54 8.74
N LYS A 2 33.57 -19.77 9.00
CA LYS A 2 32.15 -20.00 9.40
C LYS A 2 31.71 -19.31 10.70
N ARG A 3 32.62 -19.15 11.68
CA ARG A 3 32.34 -18.56 13.00
C ARG A 3 32.21 -17.02 13.05
N GLN A 4 32.62 -16.30 12.00
CA GLN A 4 32.53 -14.83 11.93
C GLN A 4 31.24 -14.33 11.25
N ARG A 5 30.42 -15.23 10.67
CA ARG A 5 29.13 -14.86 10.09
C ARG A 5 27.98 -14.82 11.11
N GLU A 6 28.17 -15.37 12.31
CA GLU A 6 27.12 -15.52 13.34
C GLU A 6 27.03 -14.33 14.33
N LEU A 7 27.91 -13.32 14.23
CA LEU A 7 27.96 -12.16 15.14
C LEU A 7 27.49 -10.84 14.51
N ARG A 8 27.00 -10.86 13.27
CA ARG A 8 26.35 -9.67 12.69
C ARG A 8 24.92 -9.64 13.20
N GLU A 9 24.63 -8.66 14.05
CA GLU A 9 23.26 -8.34 14.45
C GLU A 9 22.38 -8.25 13.20
N ASP A 10 21.23 -8.91 13.25
CA ASP A 10 20.27 -8.96 12.15
C ASP A 10 19.90 -7.52 11.75
N PRO A 11 20.14 -7.09 10.49
CA PRO A 11 19.76 -5.76 10.01
C PRO A 11 18.30 -5.42 10.31
N GLN A 12 17.42 -6.43 10.33
CA GLN A 12 16.02 -6.23 10.68
C GLN A 12 15.84 -5.82 12.15
N HIS A 13 16.60 -6.43 13.05
CA HIS A 13 16.57 -6.10 14.46
C HIS A 13 17.11 -4.69 14.71
N ILE A 14 18.25 -4.33 14.10
CA ILE A 14 18.89 -3.02 14.26
C ILE A 14 17.97 -1.90 13.79
N VAL A 15 17.45 -2.00 12.55
CA VAL A 15 16.58 -0.97 11.97
C VAL A 15 15.32 -0.81 12.81
N LYS A 16 14.70 -1.91 13.24
CA LYS A 16 13.51 -1.86 14.09
C LYS A 16 13.79 -1.14 15.42
N GLN A 17 14.87 -1.52 16.11
CA GLN A 17 15.22 -0.90 17.40
C GLN A 17 15.48 0.60 17.28
N LEU A 18 16.24 1.03 16.26
CA LEU A 18 16.55 2.44 16.06
C LEU A 18 15.29 3.27 15.78
N LEU A 19 14.38 2.76 14.94
CA LEU A 19 13.12 3.43 14.65
C LEU A 19 12.22 3.52 15.89
N THR A 20 12.16 2.46 16.70
CA THR A 20 11.44 2.48 17.98
C THR A 20 12.00 3.56 18.91
N LYS A 21 13.33 3.60 19.10
CA LYS A 21 13.98 4.64 19.91
C LYS A 21 13.74 6.05 19.37
N CYS A 22 13.79 6.24 18.05
CA CYS A 22 13.45 7.52 17.43
C CYS A 22 12.00 7.93 17.77
N ALA A 23 11.05 7.01 17.67
CA ALA A 23 9.65 7.27 17.96
C ALA A 23 9.43 7.60 19.45
N GLU A 24 10.08 6.87 20.36
CA GLU A 24 10.05 7.12 21.81
C GLU A 24 10.61 8.51 22.15
N ALA A 25 11.82 8.83 21.68
CA ALA A 25 12.44 10.14 21.90
C ALA A 25 11.58 11.28 21.35
N LEU A 26 10.97 11.10 20.17
CA LEU A 26 10.04 12.09 19.61
C LEU A 26 8.76 12.22 20.45
N SER A 27 8.23 11.13 20.99
CA SER A 27 7.00 11.14 21.79
C SER A 27 7.18 11.80 23.16
N GLU A 28 8.39 11.72 23.72
CA GLU A 28 8.77 12.31 25.00
C GLU A 28 9.43 13.69 24.87
N ASP A 29 9.37 14.30 23.68
CA ASP A 29 9.93 15.62 23.36
C ASP A 29 11.45 15.75 23.61
N ARG A 30 12.17 14.62 23.61
CA ARG A 30 13.63 14.52 23.74
C ARG A 30 14.30 14.83 22.40
N THR A 31 14.22 16.10 21.99
CA THR A 31 14.62 16.55 20.64
C THR A 31 16.09 16.27 20.30
N GLU A 32 17.03 16.53 21.21
CA GLU A 32 18.46 16.30 20.94
C GLU A 32 18.76 14.81 20.70
N GLU A 33 18.16 13.95 21.52
CA GLU A 33 18.29 12.50 21.39
C GLU A 33 17.64 12.00 20.09
N PHE A 34 16.44 12.50 19.77
CA PHE A 34 15.76 12.22 18.51
C PHE A 34 16.65 12.56 17.31
N LEU A 35 17.22 13.76 17.26
CA LEU A 35 18.08 14.19 16.15
C LEU A 35 19.34 13.32 16.03
N LYS A 36 19.93 12.92 17.15
CA LYS A 36 21.08 11.99 17.16
C LYS A 36 20.70 10.61 16.60
N LEU A 37 19.59 10.04 17.08
CA LEU A 37 19.09 8.74 16.62
C LEU A 37 18.70 8.77 15.13
N VAL A 38 18.15 9.89 14.64
CA VAL A 38 17.86 10.07 13.22
C VAL A 38 19.14 10.01 12.37
N GLN A 39 20.22 10.66 12.80
CA GLN A 39 21.50 10.60 12.09
C GLN A 39 22.08 9.18 12.06
N GLU A 40 21.98 8.45 13.17
CA GLU A 40 22.38 7.05 13.23
C GLU A 40 21.54 6.18 12.28
N ALA A 41 20.21 6.32 12.33
CA ALA A 41 19.29 5.58 11.49
C ALA A 41 19.54 5.86 9.99
N ARG A 42 19.85 7.09 9.59
CA ARG A 42 20.22 7.46 8.20
C ARG A 42 21.46 6.72 7.69
N GLY A 43 22.37 6.34 8.57
CA GLY A 43 23.55 5.55 8.20
C GLY A 43 23.24 4.07 7.88
N ILE A 44 22.05 3.59 8.24
CA ILE A 44 21.69 2.16 8.18
C ILE A 44 20.53 1.91 7.22
N VAL A 45 19.59 2.84 7.11
CA VAL A 45 18.44 2.73 6.19
C VAL A 45 18.84 3.11 4.76
N SER A 46 18.18 2.50 3.77
CA SER A 46 18.46 2.76 2.36
C SER A 46 17.27 2.39 1.50
N ILE A 47 16.90 3.27 0.58
CA ILE A 47 15.83 3.02 -0.41
C ILE A 47 16.20 1.95 -1.45
N ASN A 48 17.50 1.67 -1.62
CA ASN A 48 18.03 0.65 -2.53
C ASN A 48 18.55 -0.59 -1.79
N GLY A 49 18.38 -0.65 -0.46
CA GLY A 49 18.85 -1.75 0.38
C GLY A 49 17.85 -2.90 0.51
N GLU A 50 18.04 -3.72 1.54
CA GLU A 50 17.15 -4.82 1.91
C GLU A 50 15.73 -4.33 2.25
N PRO A 51 14.69 -5.19 2.16
CA PRO A 51 13.31 -4.79 2.42
C PRO A 51 13.09 -3.99 3.71
N ILE A 52 13.76 -4.38 4.81
CA ILE A 52 13.65 -3.68 6.09
C ILE A 52 14.34 -2.31 6.09
N GLN A 53 15.44 -2.15 5.34
CA GLN A 53 16.13 -0.86 5.19
C GLN A 53 15.28 0.11 4.37
N ARG A 54 14.56 -0.38 3.35
CA ARG A 54 13.61 0.43 2.57
C ARG A 54 12.45 0.89 3.43
N LEU A 55 11.85 -0.03 4.20
CA LEU A 55 10.79 0.31 5.15
C LEU A 55 11.28 1.34 6.17
N GLY A 56 12.48 1.15 6.71
CA GLY A 56 13.06 2.06 7.67
C GLY A 56 13.33 3.44 7.11
N ALA A 57 13.77 3.56 5.86
CA ALA A 57 13.99 4.86 5.20
C ALA A 57 12.69 5.68 5.12
N TYR A 58 11.59 5.06 4.70
CA TYR A 58 10.30 5.75 4.61
C TYR A 58 9.72 6.10 5.99
N LEU A 59 9.82 5.19 6.97
CA LEU A 59 9.35 5.46 8.34
C LEU A 59 10.16 6.56 9.01
N LEU A 60 11.48 6.57 8.84
CA LEU A 60 12.35 7.58 9.41
C LEU A 60 12.01 8.98 8.87
N GLU A 61 11.82 9.13 7.56
CA GLU A 61 11.42 10.40 6.97
C GLU A 61 10.00 10.82 7.42
N GLY A 62 9.12 9.86 7.71
CA GLY A 62 7.84 10.13 8.37
C GLY A 62 7.99 10.72 9.78
N LEU A 63 8.92 10.18 10.58
CA LEU A 63 9.23 10.73 11.91
C LEU A 63 9.86 12.12 11.83
N VAL A 64 10.78 12.35 10.88
CA VAL A 64 11.39 13.66 10.63
C VAL A 64 10.32 14.67 10.18
N ALA A 65 9.42 14.28 9.29
CA ALA A 65 8.32 15.13 8.83
C ALA A 65 7.33 15.47 9.97
N ARG A 66 7.09 14.52 10.88
CA ARG A 66 6.28 14.76 12.09
C ARG A 66 6.97 15.74 13.03
N HIS A 67 8.26 15.56 13.32
CA HIS A 67 9.01 16.48 14.16
C HIS A 67 9.01 17.91 13.61
N GLY A 68 9.22 18.06 12.30
CA GLY A 68 9.21 19.36 11.63
C GLY A 68 7.83 19.93 11.33
N ASN A 69 6.73 19.28 11.73
CA ASN A 69 5.35 19.62 11.34
C ASN A 69 5.19 19.88 9.82
N SER A 70 6.00 19.20 9.00
CA SER A 70 6.10 19.44 7.56
C SER A 70 5.29 18.45 6.74
N GLY A 71 4.73 17.41 7.38
CA GLY A 71 3.98 16.34 6.72
C GLY A 71 2.87 16.82 5.79
N THR A 72 2.08 17.82 6.21
CA THR A 72 1.00 18.38 5.36
C THR A 72 1.54 19.09 4.12
N ASN A 73 2.64 19.82 4.24
CA ASN A 73 3.24 20.54 3.12
C ASN A 73 3.90 19.58 2.15
N ILE A 74 4.62 18.57 2.66
CA ILE A 74 5.20 17.48 1.85
C ILE A 74 4.08 16.74 1.11
N TYR A 75 3.02 16.34 1.81
CA TYR A 75 1.88 15.65 1.21
C TYR A 75 1.24 16.49 0.09
N ARG A 76 1.02 17.78 0.31
CA ARG A 76 0.46 18.68 -0.72
C ARG A 76 1.40 18.80 -1.93
N ALA A 77 2.70 18.96 -1.71
CA ALA A 77 3.68 19.05 -2.79
C ALA A 77 3.79 17.75 -3.59
N LEU A 78 3.66 16.59 -2.93
CA LEU A 78 3.62 15.29 -3.58
C LEU A 78 2.31 15.06 -4.34
N LYS A 79 1.17 15.54 -3.82
CA LYS A 79 -0.10 15.52 -4.55
C LYS A 79 -0.06 16.33 -5.84
N CYS A 80 0.69 17.44 -5.88
CA CYS A 80 0.92 18.19 -7.13
C CYS A 80 1.77 17.41 -8.15
N ARG A 81 2.36 16.28 -7.76
CA ARG A 81 3.16 15.39 -8.61
C ARG A 81 2.57 13.98 -8.64
N GLU A 82 1.24 13.85 -8.51
CA GLU A 82 0.61 12.55 -8.72
C GLU A 82 1.07 12.00 -10.08
N PRO A 83 1.50 10.72 -10.14
CA PRO A 83 1.90 10.12 -11.40
C PRO A 83 0.76 10.30 -12.39
N GLU A 84 1.09 10.65 -13.63
CA GLU A 84 0.07 10.73 -14.67
C GLU A 84 -0.71 9.41 -14.68
N SER A 85 -2.00 9.45 -15.04
CA SER A 85 -2.85 8.25 -15.09
C SER A 85 -2.13 7.03 -15.66
N LYS A 86 -1.32 7.18 -16.72
CA LYS A 86 -0.48 6.12 -17.32
C LYS A 86 0.59 5.53 -16.39
N GLU A 87 1.28 6.34 -15.61
CA GLU A 87 2.29 5.89 -14.64
C GLU A 87 1.63 5.20 -13.45
N LEU A 88 0.52 5.74 -12.94
CA LEU A 88 -0.27 5.11 -11.90
C LEU A 88 -0.85 3.76 -12.36
N LEU A 89 -1.33 3.68 -13.60
CA LEU A 89 -1.76 2.43 -14.25
C LEU A 89 -0.62 1.40 -14.27
N SER A 90 0.61 1.83 -14.58
CA SER A 90 1.79 0.98 -14.57
C SER A 90 2.09 0.41 -13.18
N TYR A 91 2.10 1.26 -12.14
CA TYR A 91 2.39 0.82 -10.77
C TYR A 91 1.33 -0.13 -10.20
N MET A 92 0.04 0.17 -10.41
CA MET A 92 -1.05 -0.70 -9.95
C MET A 92 -1.03 -2.06 -10.66
N LYS A 93 -0.71 -2.08 -11.96
CA LYS A 93 -0.53 -3.33 -12.71
C LYS A 93 0.67 -4.14 -12.20
N ILE A 94 1.79 -3.48 -11.89
CA ILE A 94 2.96 -4.13 -11.29
C ILE A 94 2.59 -4.75 -9.94
N LEU A 95 1.92 -4.00 -9.06
CA LEU A 95 1.48 -4.49 -7.75
C LEU A 95 0.50 -5.66 -7.88
N TYR A 96 -0.46 -5.58 -8.80
CA TYR A 96 -1.41 -6.66 -9.07
C TYR A 96 -0.71 -7.95 -9.54
N ASN A 97 0.36 -7.82 -10.34
CA ASN A 97 1.10 -8.96 -10.88
C ASN A 97 2.10 -9.56 -9.89
N ILE A 98 2.75 -8.74 -9.06
CA ILE A 98 3.82 -9.18 -8.16
C ILE A 98 3.27 -9.58 -6.78
N CYS A 99 2.19 -8.94 -6.31
CA CYS A 99 1.62 -9.18 -4.99
C CYS A 99 0.25 -9.88 -5.09
N PRO A 100 0.00 -10.96 -4.32
CA PRO A 100 -1.25 -11.69 -4.38
C PRO A 100 -2.42 -10.97 -3.70
N TYR A 101 -2.17 -9.90 -2.92
CA TYR A 101 -3.16 -9.27 -2.04
C TYR A 101 -4.39 -8.77 -2.80
N PHE A 102 -4.19 -8.01 -3.88
CA PHE A 102 -5.30 -7.47 -4.68
C PHE A 102 -6.08 -8.58 -5.37
N LYS A 103 -5.37 -9.52 -6.01
CA LYS A 103 -6.01 -10.66 -6.69
C LYS A 103 -6.81 -11.52 -5.70
N PHE A 104 -6.25 -11.82 -4.54
CA PHE A 104 -6.94 -12.55 -3.48
C PHE A 104 -8.20 -11.80 -3.01
N GLY A 105 -8.07 -10.52 -2.68
CA GLY A 105 -9.20 -9.70 -2.24
C GLY A 105 -10.33 -9.67 -3.27
N TYR A 106 -9.99 -9.45 -4.54
CA TYR A 106 -10.96 -9.45 -5.64
C TYR A 106 -11.62 -10.81 -5.83
N MET A 107 -10.87 -11.91 -5.83
CA MET A 107 -11.43 -13.25 -6.02
C MET A 107 -12.32 -13.67 -4.85
N ALA A 108 -11.91 -13.36 -3.61
CA ALA A 108 -12.72 -13.66 -2.43
C ALA A 108 -14.03 -12.85 -2.43
N ALA A 109 -13.95 -11.53 -2.69
CA ALA A 109 -15.12 -10.68 -2.78
C ALA A 109 -16.06 -11.11 -3.92
N ASN A 110 -15.51 -11.36 -5.12
CA ASN A 110 -16.30 -11.81 -6.27
C ASN A 110 -16.94 -13.18 -6.01
N GLY A 111 -16.28 -14.09 -5.30
CA GLY A 111 -16.85 -15.37 -4.90
C GLY A 111 -18.07 -15.19 -4.00
N ALA A 112 -17.96 -14.35 -2.96
CA ALA A 112 -19.06 -14.04 -2.07
C ALA A 112 -20.22 -13.34 -2.78
N ILE A 113 -19.92 -12.39 -3.68
CA ILE A 113 -20.92 -11.68 -4.49
C ILE A 113 -21.63 -12.65 -5.45
N ALA A 114 -20.88 -13.50 -6.16
CA ALA A 114 -21.44 -14.47 -7.10
C ALA A 114 -22.33 -15.50 -6.40
N GLU A 115 -21.97 -15.91 -5.18
CA GLU A 115 -22.81 -16.75 -4.33
C GLU A 115 -24.10 -16.04 -3.92
N ALA A 116 -24.02 -14.81 -3.44
CA ALA A 116 -25.18 -14.05 -3.00
C ALA A 116 -26.16 -13.74 -4.14
N LEU A 117 -25.67 -13.62 -5.38
CA LEU A 117 -26.46 -13.21 -6.55
C LEU A 117 -26.81 -14.39 -7.48
N ARG A 118 -26.61 -15.64 -7.05
CA ARG A 118 -26.69 -16.85 -7.88
C ARG A 118 -28.04 -17.01 -8.61
N SER A 119 -29.13 -16.54 -8.01
CA SER A 119 -30.50 -16.64 -8.54
C SER A 119 -31.09 -15.32 -9.03
N GLU A 120 -30.29 -14.24 -9.01
CA GLU A 120 -30.80 -12.91 -9.34
C GLU A 120 -30.60 -12.60 -10.83
N ASP A 121 -31.64 -12.03 -11.45
CA ASP A 121 -31.63 -11.62 -12.87
C ASP A 121 -31.29 -10.14 -13.05
N ASN A 122 -31.38 -9.33 -11.99
CA ASN A 122 -31.09 -7.90 -12.02
C ASN A 122 -30.14 -7.54 -10.88
N ILE A 123 -28.90 -7.23 -11.24
CA ILE A 123 -27.81 -6.99 -10.30
C ILE A 123 -27.40 -5.53 -10.37
N HIS A 124 -27.27 -4.86 -9.22
CA HIS A 124 -26.63 -3.56 -9.10
C HIS A 124 -25.46 -3.62 -8.11
N ILE A 125 -24.25 -3.39 -8.60
CA ILE A 125 -23.02 -3.31 -7.81
C ILE A 125 -22.69 -1.83 -7.60
N ILE A 126 -22.38 -1.44 -6.38
CA ILE A 126 -21.88 -0.11 -6.02
C ILE A 126 -20.45 -0.29 -5.51
N ASP A 127 -19.49 0.26 -6.24
CA ASP A 127 -18.06 0.20 -5.90
C ASP A 127 -17.60 1.57 -5.42
N PHE A 128 -17.20 1.67 -4.16
CA PHE A 128 -16.78 2.91 -3.52
C PHE A 128 -15.33 3.32 -3.85
N GLN A 129 -14.59 2.51 -4.60
CA GLN A 129 -13.23 2.80 -5.03
C GLN A 129 -12.90 2.02 -6.32
N ILE A 130 -13.64 2.31 -7.39
CA ILE A 130 -13.62 1.47 -8.59
C ILE A 130 -12.25 1.39 -9.25
N ALA A 131 -11.43 2.45 -9.11
CA ALA A 131 -10.14 2.59 -9.76
C ALA A 131 -10.24 2.20 -11.25
N GLN A 132 -9.53 1.15 -11.67
CA GLN A 132 -9.56 0.67 -13.06
C GLN A 132 -10.72 -0.31 -13.38
N GLY A 133 -11.51 -0.71 -12.39
CA GLY A 133 -12.60 -1.68 -12.54
C GLY A 133 -12.15 -3.12 -12.82
N THR A 134 -10.86 -3.45 -12.66
CA THR A 134 -10.28 -4.76 -13.02
C THR A 134 -10.85 -5.91 -12.20
N GLN A 135 -11.29 -5.66 -10.96
CA GLN A 135 -12.02 -6.63 -10.15
C GLN A 135 -13.24 -7.21 -10.90
N TRP A 136 -14.03 -6.33 -11.52
CA TRP A 136 -15.33 -6.68 -12.07
C TRP A 136 -15.25 -7.50 -13.36
N ILE A 137 -14.14 -7.45 -14.09
CA ILE A 137 -13.96 -8.22 -15.33
C ILE A 137 -14.21 -9.71 -15.08
N THR A 138 -13.59 -10.25 -14.03
CA THR A 138 -13.72 -11.69 -13.69
C THR A 138 -15.13 -12.05 -13.22
N LEU A 139 -15.80 -11.15 -12.47
CA LEU A 139 -17.17 -11.37 -12.04
C LEU A 139 -18.16 -11.32 -13.21
N ILE A 140 -18.02 -10.36 -14.13
CA ILE A 140 -18.86 -10.24 -15.32
C ILE A 140 -18.75 -11.51 -16.17
N GLN A 141 -17.53 -12.03 -16.36
CA GLN A 141 -17.32 -13.31 -17.07
C GLN A 141 -18.02 -14.48 -16.37
N ALA A 142 -17.93 -14.56 -15.04
CA ALA A 142 -18.60 -15.61 -14.28
C ALA A 142 -20.13 -15.49 -14.33
N LEU A 143 -20.68 -14.28 -14.24
CA LEU A 143 -22.11 -14.01 -14.34
C LEU A 143 -22.65 -14.32 -15.75
N ALA A 144 -21.87 -14.02 -16.80
CA ALA A 144 -22.25 -14.33 -18.17
C ALA A 144 -22.27 -15.84 -18.47
N ALA A 145 -21.46 -16.62 -17.75
CA ALA A 145 -21.38 -18.07 -17.87
C ALA A 145 -22.40 -18.83 -16.99
N ARG A 146 -23.29 -18.13 -16.27
CA ARG A 146 -24.29 -18.77 -15.40
C ARG A 146 -25.26 -19.66 -16.21
N PRO A 147 -25.63 -20.84 -15.68
CA PRO A 147 -26.76 -21.61 -16.18
C PRO A 147 -28.03 -20.76 -16.13
N GLY A 148 -28.80 -20.73 -17.22
CA GLY A 148 -29.98 -19.85 -17.36
C GLY A 148 -29.70 -18.54 -18.10
N GLY A 149 -28.43 -18.22 -18.36
CA GLY A 149 -28.03 -17.06 -19.15
C GLY A 149 -27.53 -15.89 -18.29
N PRO A 150 -27.03 -14.83 -18.93
CA PRO A 150 -26.49 -13.66 -18.25
C PRO A 150 -27.61 -12.84 -17.57
N PRO A 151 -27.42 -12.37 -16.33
CA PRO A 151 -28.31 -11.39 -15.72
C PRO A 151 -28.07 -9.98 -16.30
N HIS A 152 -29.01 -9.06 -16.08
CA HIS A 152 -28.77 -7.64 -16.26
C HIS A 152 -27.87 -7.11 -15.14
N VAL A 153 -26.73 -6.52 -15.48
CA VAL A 153 -25.75 -6.00 -14.51
C VAL A 153 -25.57 -4.50 -14.70
N ARG A 154 -25.75 -3.75 -13.61
CA ARG A 154 -25.40 -2.33 -13.50
C ARG A 154 -24.28 -2.18 -12.49
N ILE A 155 -23.25 -1.40 -12.82
CA ILE A 155 -22.16 -1.07 -11.90
C ILE A 155 -22.09 0.45 -11.75
N THR A 156 -22.16 0.92 -10.51
CA THR A 156 -21.89 2.31 -10.15
C THR A 156 -20.51 2.37 -9.51
N GLY A 157 -19.56 2.95 -10.23
CA GLY A 157 -18.22 3.21 -9.71
C GLY A 157 -18.13 4.62 -9.12
N ILE A 158 -17.62 4.70 -7.91
CA ILE A 158 -17.22 5.94 -7.25
C ILE A 158 -15.70 5.96 -7.25
N ASP A 159 -15.13 7.08 -7.67
CA ASP A 159 -13.69 7.32 -7.65
C ASP A 159 -13.43 8.74 -7.13
N ASP A 160 -12.24 8.97 -6.58
CA ASP A 160 -11.89 10.28 -6.03
C ASP A 160 -11.61 11.28 -7.18
N PRO A 161 -12.35 12.40 -7.30
CA PRO A 161 -12.16 13.38 -8.38
C PRO A 161 -10.78 14.07 -8.40
N VAL A 162 -9.92 13.81 -7.42
CA VAL A 162 -8.58 14.42 -7.28
C VAL A 162 -7.50 13.69 -8.10
N SER A 163 -7.78 12.53 -8.70
CA SER A 163 -6.84 11.82 -9.61
C SER A 163 -6.78 12.39 -11.04
N LYS A 164 -6.85 13.72 -11.20
CA LYS A 164 -6.73 14.38 -12.51
C LYS A 164 -5.30 14.82 -12.82
#